data_AF-A0A938A8I3-F1
#
_entry.id   AF-A0A938A8I3-F1
#
_cell.length_a   1.000
_cell.length_b   1.000
_cell.length_c   1.000
_cell.angle_alpha   90.00
_cell.angle_beta   90.00
_cell.angle_gamma   90.00
#
_symmetry.space_group_name_H-M   'P 1'
#
loop_
_entity.id
_entity.type
_entity.pdbx_description
1 polymer ?
#
loop_
_entity_poly.entity_id
_entity_poly.type
_entity_poly.pdbx_seq_one_letter_code
_entity_poly.pdbx_strand_id
1 'polypeptide(L)'
;MSMTMRVIVVLSGLAIGLGAAFAQAPQPMDRKGAAVADTLRQWGMLGTWSVDCARPPSANHIHIRYVEWMGGKVMTERDYGDPKRNDSNEVINATINADRSLTLVVDFQSLGGQIRTFALMRDRPDRIRAVWNHGPDGVYTVKDGRFTGNGAETPWQYKCS
;
A
#
# COMPACT_ATOMS: atom_id res chain seq x y z
N MET A 1 55.52 34.08 3.30
CA MET A 1 55.51 32.99 4.30
C MET A 1 55.37 31.68 3.54
N SER A 2 56.47 30.94 3.49
CA SER A 2 56.67 29.71 2.71
C SER A 2 57.17 28.65 3.69
N MET A 3 56.58 27.46 3.70
CA MET A 3 57.28 26.16 3.64
C MET A 3 56.35 24.99 3.93
N THR A 4 56.33 24.10 2.95
CA THR A 4 55.98 22.68 2.94
C THR A 4 56.58 21.91 4.12
N MET A 5 55.86 20.90 4.67
CA MET A 5 56.51 19.67 5.13
C MET A 5 55.58 18.46 5.00
N ARG A 6 55.97 17.52 4.14
CA ARG A 6 55.48 16.14 4.10
C ARG A 6 56.28 15.33 5.12
N VAL A 7 55.64 14.45 5.86
CA VAL A 7 56.26 13.21 6.36
C VAL A 7 55.27 12.07 6.15
N ILE A 8 55.66 11.13 5.29
CA ILE A 8 55.15 9.76 5.23
C ILE A 8 56.13 8.94 6.06
N VAL A 9 55.67 8.15 7.05
CA VAL A 9 56.22 6.81 7.32
C VAL A 9 55.09 5.91 7.86
N VAL A 10 55.01 4.76 7.21
CA VAL A 10 54.18 3.57 7.40
C VAL A 10 54.39 2.93 8.78
N LEU A 11 53.30 2.49 9.41
CA LEU A 11 53.35 1.30 10.26
C LEU A 11 52.14 0.41 9.95
N SER A 12 52.47 -0.70 9.29
CA SER A 12 51.62 -1.86 9.06
C SER A 12 51.07 -2.36 10.39
N GLY A 13 49.80 -2.06 10.67
CA GLY A 13 49.03 -2.67 11.74
C GLY A 13 47.94 -3.54 11.13
N LEU A 14 48.18 -4.85 11.09
CA LEU A 14 47.14 -5.84 10.82
C LEU A 14 46.15 -5.80 11.99
N ALA A 15 45.18 -4.88 11.95
CA ALA A 15 44.10 -4.81 12.93
C ALA A 15 43.03 -5.84 12.55
N ILE A 16 43.24 -7.07 12.98
CA ILE A 16 42.16 -8.04 13.18
C ILE A 16 41.33 -7.47 14.34
N GLY A 17 40.22 -6.79 14.04
CA GLY A 17 39.44 -6.08 15.04
C GLY A 17 37.98 -5.97 14.65
N LEU A 18 37.21 -6.98 15.09
CA LEU A 18 35.76 -6.99 15.32
C LEU A 18 34.88 -6.22 14.32
N GLY A 19 34.26 -6.96 13.41
CA GLY A 19 33.01 -6.51 12.81
C GLY A 19 31.97 -6.30 13.93
N ALA A 20 31.72 -5.03 14.28
CA ALA A 20 30.58 -4.68 15.11
C ALA A 20 29.33 -5.04 14.31
N ALA A 21 28.73 -6.19 14.62
CA ALA A 21 27.37 -6.47 14.24
C ALA A 21 26.50 -5.42 14.93
N PHE A 22 26.13 -4.36 14.21
CA PHE A 22 25.07 -3.47 14.66
C PHE A 22 23.79 -4.31 14.71
N ALA A 23 23.47 -4.81 15.90
CA ALA A 23 22.17 -5.39 16.18
C ALA A 23 21.14 -4.30 15.92
N GLN A 24 20.47 -4.37 14.76
CA GLN A 24 19.34 -3.51 14.47
C GLN A 24 18.25 -3.86 15.48
N ALA A 25 17.97 -2.94 16.41
CA ALA A 25 16.84 -3.10 17.31
C ALA A 25 15.57 -3.29 16.47
N PRO A 26 14.69 -4.25 16.81
CA PRO A 26 13.43 -4.39 16.11
C PRO A 26 12.70 -3.06 16.15
N GLN A 27 12.36 -2.51 14.97
CA GLN A 27 11.67 -1.23 14.91
C GLN A 27 10.33 -1.36 15.65
N PRO A 28 9.94 -0.36 16.46
CA PRO A 28 8.67 -0.40 17.16
C PRO A 28 7.51 -0.52 16.16
N MET A 29 6.70 -1.56 16.32
CA MET A 29 5.48 -1.75 15.54
C MET A 29 4.49 -0.63 15.87
N ASP A 30 3.97 0.05 14.85
CA ASP A 30 2.84 0.94 15.03
C ASP A 30 1.61 0.08 15.34
N ARG A 31 1.05 0.24 16.56
CA ARG A 31 -0.13 -0.51 16.99
C ARG A 31 -1.32 -0.29 16.07
N LYS A 32 -1.45 0.91 15.49
CA LYS A 32 -2.53 1.23 14.56
C LYS A 32 -2.33 0.52 13.23
N GLY A 33 -1.12 0.60 12.66
CA GLY A 33 -0.74 -0.17 11.48
C GLY A 33 -1.01 -1.67 11.66
N ALA A 34 -0.51 -2.25 12.76
CA ALA A 34 -0.70 -3.67 13.07
C ALA A 34 -2.19 -4.08 13.07
N ALA A 35 -3.06 -3.26 13.66
CA ALA A 35 -4.50 -3.51 13.65
C ALA A 35 -5.11 -3.47 12.24
N VAL A 36 -4.65 -2.57 11.37
CA VAL A 36 -5.06 -2.55 9.94
C VAL A 36 -4.61 -3.83 9.24
N ALA A 37 -3.33 -4.20 9.41
CA ALA A 37 -2.79 -5.42 8.82
C ALA A 37 -3.55 -6.68 9.28
N ASP A 38 -3.84 -6.80 10.57
CA ASP A 38 -4.65 -7.88 11.14
C ASP A 38 -6.05 -7.93 10.52
N THR A 39 -6.70 -6.77 10.37
CA THR A 39 -8.04 -6.68 9.77
C THR A 39 -8.02 -7.11 8.30
N LEU A 40 -7.03 -6.66 7.52
CA LEU A 40 -6.88 -7.04 6.12
C LEU A 40 -6.52 -8.51 5.96
N ARG A 41 -5.72 -9.09 6.86
CA ARG A 41 -5.45 -10.54 6.91
C ARG A 41 -6.71 -11.32 7.22
N GLN A 42 -7.45 -10.95 8.27
CA GLN A 42 -8.69 -11.61 8.67
C GLN A 42 -9.72 -11.59 7.54
N TRP A 43 -9.83 -10.46 6.83
CA TRP A 43 -10.71 -10.36 5.67
C TRP A 43 -10.11 -10.99 4.41
N GLY A 44 -8.82 -11.31 4.33
CA GLY A 44 -8.19 -11.92 3.15
C GLY A 44 -7.88 -10.95 2.00
N MET A 45 -7.80 -9.64 2.30
CA MET A 45 -7.58 -8.56 1.34
C MET A 45 -6.15 -8.49 0.80
N LEU A 46 -5.15 -8.94 1.58
CA LEU A 46 -3.74 -8.85 1.17
C LEU A 46 -3.48 -9.61 -0.14
N GLY A 47 -2.64 -9.04 -0.99
CA GLY A 47 -2.32 -9.55 -2.32
C GLY A 47 -2.72 -8.60 -3.45
N THR A 48 -2.61 -9.08 -4.68
CA THR A 48 -2.91 -8.31 -5.90
C THR A 48 -4.32 -8.61 -6.39
N TRP A 49 -5.00 -7.57 -6.86
CA TRP A 49 -6.35 -7.62 -7.41
C TRP A 49 -6.42 -6.90 -8.75
N SER A 50 -7.15 -7.45 -9.71
CA SER A 50 -7.36 -6.83 -11.02
C SER A 50 -8.69 -7.26 -11.62
N VAL A 51 -9.22 -6.48 -12.56
CA VAL A 51 -10.39 -6.88 -13.37
C VAL A 51 -10.07 -8.05 -14.30
N ASP A 52 -8.79 -8.22 -14.67
CA ASP A 52 -8.28 -9.32 -15.49
C ASP A 52 -6.82 -9.60 -15.10
N CYS A 53 -6.60 -10.68 -14.35
CA CYS A 53 -5.26 -11.08 -13.90
C CYS A 53 -4.41 -11.72 -15.01
N ALA A 54 -4.99 -12.11 -16.15
CA ALA A 54 -4.24 -12.66 -17.27
C ALA A 54 -3.57 -11.56 -18.13
N ARG A 55 -3.95 -10.29 -17.91
CA ARG A 55 -3.40 -9.14 -18.63
C ARG A 55 -2.37 -8.39 -17.79
N PRO A 56 -1.30 -7.89 -18.44
CA PRO A 56 -0.36 -7.02 -17.74
C PRO A 56 -1.04 -5.73 -17.26
N PRO A 57 -0.48 -5.08 -16.22
CA PRO A 57 -0.94 -3.77 -15.78
C PRO A 57 -1.02 -2.77 -16.92
N SER A 58 -2.10 -2.01 -16.97
CA SER A 58 -2.32 -0.91 -17.92
C SER A 58 -3.34 0.07 -17.37
N ALA A 59 -3.52 1.22 -18.02
CA ALA A 59 -4.55 2.19 -17.63
C ALA A 59 -5.99 1.61 -17.59
N ASN A 60 -6.25 0.53 -18.34
CA ASN A 60 -7.54 -0.16 -18.39
C ASN A 60 -7.57 -1.48 -17.59
N HIS A 61 -6.41 -1.97 -17.16
CA HIS A 61 -6.26 -3.21 -16.38
C HIS A 61 -5.34 -2.90 -15.21
N ILE A 62 -5.83 -2.10 -14.27
CA ILE A 62 -5.04 -1.67 -13.12
C ILE A 62 -4.87 -2.87 -12.19
N HIS A 63 -3.63 -3.13 -11.75
CA HIS A 63 -3.35 -4.09 -10.70
C HIS A 63 -3.25 -3.32 -9.38
N ILE A 64 -4.11 -3.65 -8.42
CA ILE A 64 -4.14 -3.01 -7.10
C ILE A 64 -3.62 -4.02 -6.09
N ARG A 65 -2.54 -3.66 -5.40
CA ARG A 65 -1.88 -4.55 -4.44
C ARG A 65 -1.97 -4.00 -3.03
N TYR A 66 -2.44 -4.82 -2.09
CA TYR A 66 -2.45 -4.50 -0.67
C TYR A 66 -1.35 -5.29 0.02
N VAL A 67 -0.33 -4.58 0.50
CA VAL A 67 0.88 -5.19 1.08
C VAL A 67 1.20 -4.64 2.45
N GLU A 68 1.63 -5.53 3.33
CA GLU A 68 2.25 -5.11 4.59
C GLU A 68 3.63 -4.50 4.32
N TRP A 69 3.94 -3.48 5.10
CA TRP A 69 5.19 -2.74 5.09
C TRP A 69 5.79 -2.68 6.50
N MET A 70 7.00 -2.14 6.62
CA MET A 70 7.69 -1.98 7.90
C MET A 70 6.82 -1.27 8.94
N GLY A 71 6.92 -1.73 10.19
CA GLY A 71 6.14 -1.19 11.31
C GLY A 71 4.68 -1.61 11.33
N GLY A 72 4.27 -2.59 10.52
CA GLY A 72 2.90 -3.10 10.47
C GLY A 72 1.95 -2.28 9.59
N LYS A 73 2.45 -1.28 8.88
CA LYS A 73 1.67 -0.49 7.93
C LYS A 73 1.17 -1.36 6.77
N VAL A 74 0.08 -0.94 6.13
CA VAL A 74 -0.36 -1.54 4.86
C VAL A 74 -0.38 -0.47 3.79
N MET A 75 0.24 -0.75 2.65
CA MET A 75 0.20 0.10 1.47
C MET A 75 -0.79 -0.47 0.46
N THR A 76 -1.59 0.41 -0.15
CA THR A 76 -2.28 0.14 -1.41
C THR A 76 -1.45 0.71 -2.54
N GLU A 77 -0.97 -0.18 -3.40
CA GLU A 77 -0.19 0.17 -4.57
C GLU A 77 -1.03 -0.03 -5.82
N ARG A 78 -1.00 0.94 -6.73
CA ARG A 78 -1.73 0.86 -8.00
C ARG A 78 -0.73 0.88 -9.15
N ASP A 79 -0.73 -0.21 -9.91
CA ASP A 79 0.07 -0.36 -11.12
C ASP A 79 -0.80 -0.13 -12.36
N TYR A 80 -0.49 0.92 -13.10
CA TYR A 80 -1.13 1.33 -14.35
C TYR A 80 -0.33 0.92 -15.58
N GLY A 81 0.73 0.11 -15.43
CA GLY A 81 1.65 -0.26 -16.52
C GLY A 81 2.60 0.86 -16.95
N ASP A 82 2.56 1.99 -16.26
CA ASP A 82 3.46 3.14 -16.46
C ASP A 82 4.04 3.55 -15.10
N PRO A 83 5.34 3.30 -14.84
CA PRO A 83 5.97 3.64 -13.57
C PRO A 83 5.80 5.10 -13.14
N LYS A 84 5.61 6.04 -14.09
CA LYS A 84 5.38 7.47 -13.77
C LYS A 84 3.98 7.74 -13.20
N ARG A 85 3.05 6.82 -13.41
CA ARG A 85 1.65 6.91 -12.96
C ARG A 85 1.35 6.00 -11.78
N ASN A 86 2.22 5.03 -11.51
CA ASN A 86 2.09 4.14 -10.38
C ASN A 86 2.19 4.92 -9.08
N ASP A 87 1.42 4.48 -8.09
CA ASP A 87 1.40 5.12 -6.79
C ASP A 87 1.31 4.09 -5.66
N SER A 88 1.73 4.53 -4.45
CA SER A 88 1.68 3.76 -3.21
C SER A 88 1.15 4.67 -2.12
N ASN A 89 0.07 4.26 -1.46
CA ASN A 89 -0.69 5.08 -0.53
C ASN A 89 -0.99 4.26 0.73
N GLU A 90 -0.97 4.89 1.91
CA GLU A 90 -1.15 4.16 3.17
C GLU A 90 -2.64 3.87 3.42
N VAL A 91 -2.94 2.63 3.80
CA VAL A 91 -4.23 2.26 4.36
C VAL A 91 -4.22 2.61 5.84
N ILE A 92 -4.83 3.73 6.20
CA ILE A 92 -4.75 4.31 7.54
C ILE A 92 -5.87 3.82 8.47
N ASN A 93 -6.89 3.14 7.95
CA ASN A 93 -7.89 2.44 8.75
C ASN A 93 -8.55 1.31 7.95
N ALA A 94 -9.00 0.27 8.65
CA ALA A 94 -9.76 -0.82 8.07
C ALA A 94 -10.81 -1.32 9.07
N THR A 95 -11.99 -1.70 8.57
CA THR A 95 -13.07 -2.22 9.42
C THR A 95 -13.88 -3.25 8.65
N ILE A 96 -14.08 -4.43 9.25
CA ILE A 96 -15.04 -5.42 8.75
C ILE A 96 -16.40 -5.05 9.33
N ASN A 97 -17.35 -4.73 8.46
CA ASN A 97 -18.70 -4.32 8.86
C ASN A 97 -19.59 -5.54 9.18
N ALA A 98 -20.76 -5.28 9.77
CA ALA A 98 -21.72 -6.32 10.14
C ALA A 98 -22.24 -7.13 8.93
N ASP A 99 -22.32 -6.51 7.74
CA ASP A 99 -22.68 -7.15 6.48
C ASP A 99 -21.52 -7.92 5.82
N ARG A 100 -20.36 -8.00 6.50
CA ARG A 100 -19.11 -8.61 6.05
C ARG A 100 -18.38 -7.86 4.95
N SER A 101 -18.83 -6.66 4.57
CA SER A 101 -18.05 -5.75 3.72
C SER A 101 -16.81 -5.24 4.47
N LEU A 102 -15.79 -4.82 3.71
CA LEU A 102 -14.58 -4.21 4.24
C LEU A 102 -14.59 -2.73 3.92
N THR A 103 -14.64 -1.87 4.94
CA THR A 103 -14.38 -0.44 4.81
C THR A 103 -12.88 -0.17 4.94
N LEU A 104 -12.33 0.59 4.00
CA LEU A 104 -10.96 1.07 4.01
C LEU A 104 -10.95 2.60 4.05
N VAL A 105 -10.01 3.16 4.80
CA VAL A 105 -9.63 4.57 4.72
C VAL A 105 -8.21 4.63 4.19
N VAL A 106 -8.00 5.32 3.08
CA VAL A 106 -6.71 5.42 2.41
C VAL A 106 -6.32 6.88 2.28
N ASP A 107 -5.08 7.18 2.63
CA ASP A 107 -4.47 8.49 2.43
C ASP A 107 -3.74 8.52 1.07
N PHE A 108 -4.43 9.02 0.04
CA PHE A 108 -3.91 9.16 -1.31
C PHE A 108 -3.02 10.40 -1.45
N GLN A 109 -1.79 10.30 -0.95
CA GLN A 109 -0.75 11.32 -1.14
C GLN A 109 -0.51 11.63 -2.62
N SER A 110 -0.59 10.61 -3.49
CA SER A 110 -0.53 10.75 -4.95
C SER A 110 -1.63 11.62 -5.58
N LEU A 111 -2.74 11.83 -4.88
CA LEU A 111 -3.87 12.64 -5.33
C LEU A 111 -3.95 13.99 -4.58
N GLY A 112 -2.79 14.52 -4.16
CA GLY A 112 -2.72 15.78 -3.42
C GLY A 112 -3.12 15.64 -1.94
N GLY A 113 -2.89 14.47 -1.34
CA GLY A 113 -3.21 14.21 0.06
C GLY A 113 -4.70 13.97 0.33
N GLN A 114 -5.44 13.42 -0.64
CA GLN A 114 -6.86 13.12 -0.47
C GLN A 114 -7.04 11.88 0.42
N ILE A 115 -7.81 12.02 1.51
CA ILE A 115 -8.29 10.87 2.26
C ILE A 115 -9.59 10.38 1.63
N ARG A 116 -9.59 9.12 1.19
CA ARG A 116 -10.79 8.45 0.66
C ARG A 116 -11.25 7.39 1.65
N THR A 117 -12.56 7.28 1.79
CA THR A 117 -13.20 6.15 2.48
C THR A 117 -14.03 5.38 1.47
N PHE A 118 -13.85 4.08 1.40
CA PHE A 118 -14.60 3.21 0.51
C PHE A 118 -14.87 1.85 1.14
N ALA A 119 -15.96 1.22 0.71
CA ALA A 119 -16.23 -0.16 1.07
C ALA A 119 -16.18 -1.09 -0.13
N LEU A 120 -15.70 -2.29 0.17
CA LEU A 120 -15.61 -3.43 -0.73
C LEU A 120 -16.56 -4.51 -0.23
N MET A 121 -17.40 -5.03 -1.12
CA MET A 121 -18.10 -6.28 -0.88
C MET A 121 -17.28 -7.44 -1.44
N ARG A 122 -17.44 -8.60 -0.83
CA ARG A 122 -16.84 -9.85 -1.28
C ARG A 122 -17.94 -10.87 -1.51
N ASP A 123 -17.93 -11.44 -2.71
CA ASP A 123 -18.88 -12.49 -3.08
C ASP A 123 -18.26 -13.88 -2.88
N ARG A 124 -16.96 -14.03 -3.17
CA ARG A 124 -16.16 -15.23 -2.91
C ARG A 124 -14.72 -14.84 -2.56
N PRO A 125 -13.88 -15.72 -1.98
CA PRO A 125 -12.56 -15.34 -1.44
C PRO A 125 -11.64 -14.60 -2.42
N ASP A 126 -11.81 -14.85 -3.71
CA ASP A 126 -11.04 -14.30 -4.82
C ASP A 126 -11.84 -13.30 -5.68
N ARG A 127 -13.00 -12.80 -5.23
CA ARG A 127 -13.85 -11.87 -6.00
C ARG A 127 -14.47 -10.77 -5.15
N ILE A 128 -14.10 -9.53 -5.47
CA ILE A 128 -14.51 -8.33 -4.74
C ILE A 128 -15.00 -7.22 -5.68
N ARG A 129 -15.78 -6.27 -5.16
CA ARG A 129 -16.08 -5.03 -5.86
C ARG A 129 -16.34 -3.88 -4.90
N ALA A 130 -16.14 -2.65 -5.36
CA ALA A 130 -16.48 -1.45 -4.59
C ALA A 130 -18.00 -1.22 -4.57
N VAL A 131 -18.55 -0.97 -3.38
CA VAL A 131 -19.98 -0.66 -3.19
C VAL A 131 -20.21 0.83 -2.98
N TRP A 132 -19.27 1.53 -2.36
CA TRP A 132 -19.29 2.98 -2.27
C TRP A 132 -17.87 3.53 -2.06
N ASN A 133 -17.66 4.79 -2.44
CA ASN A 133 -16.43 5.55 -2.22
C ASN A 133 -16.77 7.02 -2.11
N HIS A 134 -16.27 7.72 -1.09
CA HIS A 134 -16.41 9.16 -0.96
C HIS A 134 -15.10 9.86 -0.60
N GLY A 135 -15.02 11.15 -0.94
CA GLY A 135 -13.97 12.06 -0.51
C GLY A 135 -14.15 12.56 0.92
N PRO A 136 -13.23 13.41 1.40
CA PRO A 136 -13.35 14.04 2.73
C PRO A 136 -14.53 15.02 2.81
N ASP A 137 -14.99 15.51 1.66
CA ASP A 137 -16.20 16.32 1.50
C ASP A 137 -17.51 15.52 1.57
N GLY A 138 -17.42 14.19 1.71
CA GLY A 138 -18.57 13.29 1.68
C GLY A 138 -19.17 13.06 0.29
N VAL A 139 -18.55 13.60 -0.76
CA VAL A 139 -19.05 13.43 -2.13
C VAL A 139 -18.68 12.02 -2.63
N TYR A 140 -19.71 11.27 -2.99
CA TYR A 140 -19.57 9.91 -3.49
C TYR A 140 -19.16 9.90 -4.97
N THR A 141 -18.11 9.13 -5.30
CA THR A 141 -17.77 8.77 -6.69
C THR A 141 -18.26 7.37 -7.06
N VAL A 142 -18.54 6.54 -6.07
CA VAL A 142 -19.26 5.27 -6.19
C VAL A 142 -20.35 5.25 -5.14
N LYS A 143 -21.57 4.89 -5.52
CA LYS A 143 -22.70 4.70 -4.61
C LYS A 143 -23.53 3.51 -5.08
N ASP A 144 -23.94 2.64 -4.15
CA ASP A 144 -24.74 1.43 -4.43
C ASP A 144 -24.13 0.54 -5.54
N GLY A 145 -22.79 0.48 -5.57
CA GLY A 145 -22.03 -0.29 -6.56
C GLY A 145 -22.05 0.28 -7.98
N ARG A 146 -22.35 1.59 -8.13
CA ARG A 146 -22.34 2.31 -9.41
C ARG A 146 -21.50 3.57 -9.33
N PHE A 147 -20.84 3.92 -10.43
CA PHE A 147 -20.15 5.20 -10.55
C PHE A 147 -21.16 6.34 -10.65
N THR A 148 -21.01 7.37 -9.84
CA THR A 148 -21.94 8.52 -9.85
C THR A 148 -21.83 9.36 -11.13
N GLY A 149 -20.68 9.33 -11.81
CA GLY A 149 -20.44 10.10 -13.02
C GLY A 149 -21.06 9.53 -14.31
N ASN A 150 -21.37 8.23 -14.36
CA ASN A 150 -21.92 7.60 -15.58
C ASN A 150 -22.96 6.50 -15.33
N GLY A 151 -23.27 6.15 -14.08
CA GLY A 151 -24.24 5.13 -13.71
C GLY A 151 -23.81 3.67 -13.95
N ALA A 152 -22.63 3.45 -14.53
CA ALA A 152 -22.10 2.11 -14.78
C ALA A 152 -21.80 1.40 -13.46
N GLU A 153 -22.00 0.09 -13.44
CA GLU A 153 -21.64 -0.72 -12.27
C GLU A 153 -20.12 -0.76 -12.08
N THR A 154 -19.69 -0.84 -10.82
CA THR A 154 -18.29 -1.08 -10.51
C THR A 154 -17.92 -2.50 -10.97
N PRO A 155 -16.78 -2.65 -11.67
CA PRO A 155 -16.36 -3.95 -12.14
C PRO A 155 -16.00 -4.86 -10.98
N TRP A 156 -16.22 -6.15 -11.16
CA TRP A 156 -15.63 -7.17 -10.30
C TRP A 156 -14.11 -7.19 -10.50
N GLN A 157 -13.39 -7.31 -9.39
CA GLN A 157 -11.96 -7.59 -9.36
C GLN A 157 -11.72 -8.98 -8.79
N TYR A 158 -10.66 -9.60 -9.26
CA TYR A 158 -10.24 -10.94 -8.93
C TYR A 158 -8.89 -10.93 -8.25
N LYS A 159 -8.70 -11.82 -7.27
CA LYS A 159 -7.40 -11.99 -6.64
C LYS A 159 -6.47 -12.66 -7.63
N CYS A 160 -5.34 -12.02 -7.92
CA CYS A 160 -4.32 -12.59 -8.79
C CYS A 160 -3.45 -13.58 -8.01
N SER A 161 -3.07 -14.66 -8.70
CA SER A 161 -2.24 -15.76 -8.19
C SER A 161 -0.79 -15.38 -8.01
#